data_AF-A0A0H3DV99-F1
#
_entry.id   AF-A0A0H3DV99-F1
#
_cell.length_a   1.000
_cell.length_b   1.000
_cell.length_c   1.000
_cell.angle_alpha   90.00
_cell.angle_beta   90.00
_cell.angle_gamma   90.00
#
_symmetry.space_group_name_H-M   'P 1'
#
loop_
_entity.id
_entity.type
_entity.pdbx_description
1 polymer ?
#
loop_
_entity_poly.entity_id
_entity_poly.type
_entity_poly.pdbx_seq_one_letter_code
_entity_poly.pdbx_strand_id
1 'polypeptide(L)'
;MLGAACLDGKWLVNDFKNPNKSISSLPIPNSSIVLPFSSDVKCIAPFKTKCLSPLKKNIINSSFNLFTKRTAAFAKNVREDFSKKTVSTRRREIKKFIADGGYFVDVSQLSGEELFSIYENLFFMRRGAIIPEREINIDFFVKFKDDFIGEVLYLNDNPVGIQLLITSTSTLGFFVDFINIGYDMEIKAHSIGTILMWNNLEKATEKAHALALPLHFSFGFMSGKYKQRWCNPVGVGRTLI
;
A
#
# COMPACT_ATOMS: atom_id res chain seq x y z
N MET A 1 20.58 7.33 -18.09
CA MET A 1 19.33 8.09 -17.87
C MET A 1 19.25 8.42 -16.38
N LEU A 2 19.01 9.69 -15.99
CA LEU A 2 19.03 10.14 -14.58
C LEU A 2 17.76 9.77 -13.79
N GLY A 3 16.69 9.39 -14.49
CA GLY A 3 15.35 9.10 -13.97
C GLY A 3 14.29 9.72 -14.88
N ALA A 4 13.07 9.21 -14.83
CA ALA A 4 11.92 9.77 -15.54
C ALA A 4 10.70 9.82 -14.60
N ALA A 5 9.83 10.80 -14.79
CA ALA A 5 8.58 10.93 -14.05
C ALA A 5 7.44 11.25 -15.03
N CYS A 6 6.31 10.57 -14.87
CA CYS A 6 5.12 10.81 -15.69
C CYS A 6 4.32 12.00 -15.14
N LEU A 7 3.87 12.89 -16.03
CA LEU A 7 3.14 14.10 -15.67
C LEU A 7 1.77 14.16 -16.37
N ASP A 8 0.75 14.61 -15.63
CA ASP A 8 -0.53 15.09 -16.18
C ASP A 8 -0.49 16.62 -16.28
N GLY A 9 -0.04 17.10 -17.44
CA GLY A 9 0.28 18.51 -17.63
C GLY A 9 1.44 18.93 -16.71
N LYS A 10 1.15 19.79 -15.72
CA LYS A 10 2.15 20.26 -14.75
C LYS A 10 2.18 19.46 -13.45
N TRP A 11 1.40 18.38 -13.30
CA TRP A 11 1.32 17.61 -12.06
C TRP A 11 1.95 16.24 -12.22
N LEU A 12 2.60 15.74 -11.16
CA LEU A 12 2.98 14.33 -11.09
C LEU A 12 1.72 13.46 -11.11
N VAL A 13 1.64 12.47 -12.01
CA VAL A 13 0.40 11.69 -12.30
C VAL A 13 -0.26 11.16 -11.03
N ASN A 14 0.52 10.45 -10.20
CA ASN A 14 0.02 9.79 -9.00
C ASN A 14 -0.16 10.73 -7.80
N ASP A 15 0.00 12.04 -7.97
CA ASP A 15 -0.21 12.98 -6.87
C ASP A 15 -1.68 13.01 -6.45
N PHE A 16 -1.96 12.81 -5.16
CA PHE A 16 -3.34 12.82 -4.65
C PHE A 16 -4.09 14.15 -4.91
N LYS A 17 -3.36 15.27 -5.09
CA LYS A 17 -3.94 16.59 -5.38
C LYS A 17 -3.83 17.02 -6.84
N ASN A 18 -3.42 16.13 -7.74
CA ASN A 18 -3.48 16.37 -9.17
C ASN A 18 -4.95 16.58 -9.61
N PRO A 19 -5.33 17.77 -10.12
CA PRO A 19 -6.68 18.05 -10.60
C PRO A 19 -6.93 17.49 -12.01
N ASN A 20 -5.89 17.09 -12.72
CA ASN A 20 -5.92 16.66 -14.12
C ASN A 20 -5.79 15.13 -14.26
N LYS A 21 -6.16 14.36 -13.22
CA LYS A 21 -6.03 12.89 -13.26
C LYS A 21 -6.84 12.34 -14.42
N SER A 22 -6.13 11.80 -15.40
CA SER A 22 -6.70 11.17 -16.58
C SER A 22 -7.43 9.87 -16.25
N ILE A 23 -6.91 9.11 -15.27
CA ILE A 23 -7.53 7.89 -14.75
C ILE A 23 -7.61 7.98 -13.22
N SER A 24 -8.83 7.99 -12.68
CA SER A 24 -9.07 8.16 -11.24
C SER A 24 -9.46 6.87 -10.52
N SER A 25 -9.86 5.85 -11.29
CA SER A 25 -10.38 4.56 -10.85
C SER A 25 -9.27 3.58 -10.42
N LEU A 26 -8.05 3.72 -10.97
CA LEU A 26 -6.98 2.76 -10.75
C LEU A 26 -6.45 2.78 -9.31
N PRO A 27 -6.18 1.59 -8.71
CA PRO A 27 -5.71 1.45 -7.34
C PRO A 27 -4.19 1.71 -7.24
N ILE A 28 -3.77 2.93 -7.54
CA ILE A 28 -2.35 3.34 -7.52
C ILE A 28 -1.97 4.11 -6.24
N PRO A 29 -0.74 3.93 -5.71
CA PRO A 29 -0.24 4.67 -4.56
C PRO A 29 -0.17 6.18 -4.82
N ASN A 30 -0.50 6.99 -3.81
CA ASN A 30 -0.59 8.46 -3.98
C ASN A 30 -0.15 9.30 -2.77
N SER A 31 0.45 8.69 -1.74
CA SER A 31 0.72 9.36 -0.45
C SER A 31 2.15 9.87 -0.28
N SER A 32 3.14 9.12 -0.77
CA SER A 32 4.57 9.38 -0.56
C SER A 32 5.40 8.89 -1.74
N ILE A 33 5.57 9.74 -2.74
CA ILE A 33 6.18 9.41 -4.03
C ILE A 33 7.69 9.62 -3.96
N VAL A 34 8.44 8.56 -4.20
CA VAL A 34 9.90 8.61 -4.37
C VAL A 34 10.18 8.87 -5.84
N LEU A 35 10.92 9.94 -6.13
CA LEU A 35 11.35 10.20 -7.50
C LEU A 35 12.58 9.34 -7.83
N PRO A 36 12.66 8.75 -9.04
CA PRO A 36 13.70 7.80 -9.43
C PRO A 36 15.03 8.48 -9.81
N PHE A 37 15.40 9.55 -9.10
CA PHE A 37 16.67 10.26 -9.30
C PHE A 37 17.72 9.76 -8.32
N SER A 38 18.99 9.70 -8.73
CA SER A 38 20.11 9.41 -7.81
C SER A 38 20.14 10.40 -6.64
N SER A 39 20.58 9.96 -5.47
CA SER A 39 20.77 10.80 -4.28
C SER A 39 21.76 11.95 -4.54
N ASP A 40 22.72 11.71 -5.42
CA ASP A 40 23.83 12.64 -5.68
C ASP A 40 23.45 13.72 -6.69
N VAL A 41 22.27 13.60 -7.28
CA VAL A 41 21.77 14.53 -8.31
C VAL A 41 20.78 15.47 -7.66
N LYS A 42 21.15 16.75 -7.54
CA LYS A 42 20.21 17.81 -7.21
C LYS A 42 19.50 18.29 -8.48
N CYS A 43 18.18 18.40 -8.43
CA CYS A 43 17.41 18.87 -9.58
C CYS A 43 16.29 19.83 -9.19
N ILE A 44 15.90 20.66 -10.14
CA ILE A 44 14.67 21.45 -10.06
C ILE A 44 13.58 20.60 -10.70
N ALA A 45 12.49 20.35 -9.97
CA ALA A 45 11.34 19.67 -10.52
C ALA A 45 10.46 20.68 -11.27
N PRO A 46 10.31 20.58 -12.61
CA PRO A 46 9.44 21.47 -13.39
C PRO A 46 7.95 21.09 -13.27
N PHE A 47 7.56 20.41 -12.20
CA PHE A 47 6.21 19.91 -11.97
C PHE A 47 5.74 20.10 -10.52
N LYS A 48 4.43 20.04 -10.33
CA LYS A 48 3.70 20.17 -9.09
C LYS A 48 3.52 18.80 -8.44
N THR A 49 3.84 18.73 -7.16
CA THR A 49 3.49 17.60 -6.30
C THR A 49 3.37 18.07 -4.85
N LYS A 50 2.49 17.43 -4.08
CA LYS A 50 2.26 17.63 -2.65
C LYS A 50 2.56 16.36 -1.83
N CYS A 51 3.16 15.36 -2.47
CA CYS A 51 3.31 14.02 -1.93
C CYS A 51 4.76 13.52 -2.07
N LEU A 52 5.77 14.40 -2.07
CA LEU A 52 7.17 13.97 -2.17
C LEU A 52 7.58 13.17 -0.93
N SER A 53 8.15 12.00 -1.14
CA SER A 53 8.73 11.19 -0.07
C SER A 53 9.94 11.90 0.55
N PRO A 54 10.08 11.89 1.89
CA PRO A 54 11.26 12.46 2.55
C PRO A 54 12.50 11.56 2.45
N LEU A 55 12.38 10.35 1.87
CA LEU A 55 13.51 9.44 1.67
C LEU A 55 14.63 10.08 0.85
N LYS A 56 14.28 11.00 -0.06
CA LYS A 56 15.24 11.80 -0.83
C LYS A 56 14.83 13.28 -0.80
N LYS A 57 15.77 14.16 -0.46
CA LYS A 57 15.59 15.62 -0.43
C LYS A 57 16.48 16.31 -1.45
N ASN A 58 16.53 15.77 -2.65
CA ASN A 58 17.38 16.24 -3.74
C ASN A 58 16.67 17.24 -4.69
N ILE A 59 15.37 17.46 -4.50
CA ILE A 59 14.61 18.47 -5.25
C ILE A 59 14.82 19.85 -4.63
N ILE A 60 15.51 20.74 -5.34
CA ILE A 60 15.91 22.07 -4.86
C ILE A 60 14.69 22.95 -4.56
N ASN A 61 13.72 22.98 -5.46
CA ASN A 61 12.49 23.77 -5.34
C ASN A 61 11.40 23.03 -4.56
N SER A 62 11.76 22.28 -3.51
CA SER A 62 10.83 21.57 -2.65
C SER A 62 10.88 22.05 -1.20
N SER A 63 9.80 21.83 -0.46
CA SER A 63 9.78 22.02 0.99
C SER A 63 9.07 20.86 1.69
N PHE A 64 9.66 20.47 2.82
CA PHE A 64 9.12 19.48 3.75
C PHE A 64 8.58 20.11 5.03
N ASN A 65 8.67 21.45 5.15
CA ASN A 65 8.25 22.20 6.34
C ASN A 65 7.24 23.30 5.98
N LEU A 66 7.47 24.03 4.89
CA LEU A 66 6.59 25.11 4.46
C LEU A 66 5.38 24.57 3.72
N PHE A 67 4.20 25.03 4.11
CA PHE A 67 2.92 24.73 3.44
C PHE A 67 2.61 23.22 3.29
N THR A 68 3.21 22.38 4.14
CA THR A 68 2.88 20.96 4.27
C THR A 68 2.37 20.66 5.68
N LYS A 69 1.22 19.99 5.74
CA LYS A 69 0.62 19.47 6.98
C LYS A 69 0.29 17.99 6.86
N ARG A 70 0.74 17.35 5.76
CA ARG A 70 0.40 15.98 5.43
C ARG A 70 1.49 15.05 5.92
N THR A 71 1.06 13.93 6.48
CA THR A 71 1.94 12.84 6.84
C THR A 71 1.47 11.58 6.13
N ALA A 72 2.42 10.81 5.60
CA ALA A 72 2.20 9.44 5.19
C ALA A 72 2.23 8.54 6.44
N ALA A 73 1.52 7.42 6.39
CA ALA A 73 1.51 6.41 7.44
C ALA A 73 2.43 5.26 7.02
N PHE A 74 3.62 5.17 7.61
CA PHE A 74 4.52 4.05 7.36
C PHE A 74 4.38 3.01 8.46
N ALA A 75 4.29 1.73 8.08
CA ALA A 75 4.10 0.65 9.02
C ALA A 75 5.24 0.60 10.05
N LYS A 76 4.86 0.30 11.29
CA LYS A 76 5.76 -0.02 12.38
C LYS A 76 6.54 -1.29 12.07
N ASN A 77 7.78 -1.36 12.52
CA ASN A 77 8.61 -2.57 12.41
C ASN A 77 8.07 -3.66 13.34
N VAL A 78 7.68 -4.81 12.79
CA VAL A 78 7.12 -5.95 13.55
C VAL A 78 8.05 -6.48 14.64
N ARG A 79 9.37 -6.32 14.49
CA ARG A 79 10.39 -6.81 15.43
C ARG A 79 10.70 -5.82 16.55
N GLU A 80 10.48 -4.53 16.32
CA GLU A 80 11.00 -3.45 17.19
C GLU A 80 9.88 -2.62 17.81
N ASP A 81 8.86 -2.26 17.03
CA ASP A 81 7.89 -1.22 17.40
C ASP A 81 6.64 -1.79 18.10
N PHE A 82 6.36 -3.09 17.93
CA PHE A 82 5.20 -3.74 18.54
C PHE A 82 5.54 -4.41 19.86
N SER A 83 4.69 -4.21 20.87
CA SER A 83 4.86 -4.89 22.15
C SER A 83 4.75 -6.42 22.01
N LYS A 84 5.46 -7.17 22.85
CA LYS A 84 5.35 -8.65 22.92
C LYS A 84 3.89 -9.11 23.09
N LYS A 85 3.10 -8.36 23.86
CA LYS A 85 1.66 -8.61 24.04
C LYS A 85 0.91 -8.50 22.72
N THR A 86 1.13 -7.42 21.96
CA THR A 86 0.49 -7.21 20.65
C THR A 86 0.84 -8.34 19.68
N VAL A 87 2.13 -8.67 19.55
CA VAL A 87 2.60 -9.77 18.70
C VAL A 87 1.90 -11.08 19.07
N SER A 88 1.88 -11.42 20.38
CA SER A 88 1.23 -12.64 20.89
C SER A 88 -0.28 -12.66 20.58
N THR A 89 -0.98 -11.54 20.75
CA THR A 89 -2.41 -11.42 20.43
C THR A 89 -2.66 -11.66 18.93
N ARG A 90 -1.89 -11.04 18.04
CA ARG A 90 -2.07 -11.17 16.59
C ARG A 90 -1.83 -12.61 16.11
N ARG A 91 -0.77 -13.25 16.61
CA ARG A 91 -0.49 -14.67 16.32
C ARG A 91 -1.60 -15.61 16.82
N ARG A 92 -2.18 -15.31 17.99
CA ARG A 92 -3.33 -16.07 18.51
C ARG A 92 -4.56 -15.91 17.63
N GLU A 93 -4.84 -14.72 17.12
CA GLU A 93 -5.94 -14.47 16.19
C GLU A 93 -5.77 -15.25 14.88
N ILE A 94 -4.56 -15.26 14.30
CA ILE A 94 -4.25 -16.11 13.14
C ILE A 94 -4.44 -17.59 13.45
N LYS A 95 -3.86 -18.08 14.57
CA LYS A 95 -3.99 -19.49 14.96
C LYS A 95 -5.46 -19.89 15.15
N LYS A 96 -6.26 -19.02 15.76
CA LYS A 96 -7.70 -19.26 15.94
C LYS A 96 -8.42 -19.29 14.59
N PHE A 97 -8.13 -18.36 13.69
CA PHE A 97 -8.70 -18.36 12.33
C PHE A 97 -8.41 -19.68 11.60
N ILE A 98 -7.17 -20.18 11.67
CA ILE A 98 -6.80 -21.47 11.07
C ILE A 98 -7.51 -22.64 11.76
N ALA A 99 -7.56 -22.64 13.09
CA ALA A 99 -8.24 -23.70 13.85
C ALA A 99 -9.74 -23.79 13.54
N ASP A 100 -10.35 -22.67 13.17
CA ASP A 100 -11.77 -22.57 12.81
C ASP A 100 -11.99 -22.85 11.30
N GLY A 101 -11.01 -23.42 10.59
CA GLY A 101 -11.11 -23.83 9.17
C GLY A 101 -10.63 -22.79 8.16
N GLY A 102 -10.05 -21.68 8.63
CA GLY A 102 -9.48 -20.65 7.77
C GLY A 102 -8.12 -21.03 7.18
N TYR A 103 -7.81 -20.50 6.00
CA TYR A 103 -6.49 -20.65 5.39
C TYR A 103 -6.13 -19.43 4.55
N PHE A 104 -4.90 -19.42 4.05
CA PHE A 104 -4.32 -18.30 3.30
C PHE A 104 -3.85 -18.79 1.94
N VAL A 105 -4.16 -18.04 0.88
CA VAL A 105 -3.71 -18.32 -0.49
C VAL A 105 -2.89 -17.13 -0.95
N ASP A 106 -1.66 -17.40 -1.39
CA ASP A 106 -0.77 -16.36 -1.90
C ASP A 106 -1.29 -15.81 -3.23
N VAL A 107 -1.30 -14.49 -3.37
CA VAL A 107 -1.82 -13.83 -4.58
C VAL A 107 -1.03 -14.23 -5.84
N SER A 108 0.20 -14.74 -5.72
CA SER A 108 0.97 -15.30 -6.84
C SER A 108 0.33 -16.56 -7.45
N GLN A 109 -0.56 -17.25 -6.73
CA GLN A 109 -1.22 -18.46 -7.20
C GLN A 109 -2.51 -18.19 -7.98
N LEU A 110 -2.97 -16.94 -8.01
CA LEU A 110 -4.18 -16.51 -8.72
C LEU A 110 -3.80 -15.85 -10.03
N SER A 111 -4.65 -15.90 -11.06
CA SER A 111 -4.50 -15.02 -12.23
C SER A 111 -4.88 -13.58 -11.89
N GLY A 112 -4.53 -12.63 -12.77
CA GLY A 112 -4.94 -11.22 -12.61
C GLY A 112 -6.46 -11.04 -12.58
N GLU A 113 -7.17 -11.77 -13.45
CA GLU A 113 -8.63 -11.74 -13.54
C GLU A 113 -9.30 -12.34 -12.29
N GLU A 114 -8.78 -13.46 -11.78
CA GLU A 114 -9.26 -14.07 -10.54
C GLU A 114 -9.00 -13.16 -9.33
N LEU A 115 -7.79 -12.61 -9.22
CA LEU A 115 -7.44 -11.70 -8.14
C LEU A 115 -8.33 -10.46 -8.14
N PHE A 116 -8.59 -9.88 -9.32
CA PHE A 116 -9.52 -8.76 -9.46
C PHE A 116 -10.94 -9.15 -9.04
N SER A 117 -11.45 -10.29 -9.51
CA SER A 117 -12.81 -10.76 -9.20
C SER A 117 -13.01 -10.98 -7.69
N ILE A 118 -12.02 -11.57 -7.01
CA ILE A 118 -12.02 -11.73 -5.55
C ILE A 118 -12.00 -10.36 -4.86
N TYR A 119 -11.11 -9.46 -5.28
CA TYR A 119 -11.01 -8.11 -4.73
C TYR A 119 -12.30 -7.31 -4.90
N GLU A 120 -12.89 -7.34 -6.09
CA GLU A 120 -14.14 -6.66 -6.43
C GLU A 120 -15.28 -7.11 -5.52
N ASN A 121 -15.47 -8.43 -5.38
CA ASN A 121 -16.50 -8.99 -4.51
C ASN A 121 -16.30 -8.59 -3.04
N LEU A 122 -15.09 -8.79 -2.50
CA LEU A 122 -14.78 -8.46 -1.10
C LEU A 122 -14.80 -6.95 -0.83
N PHE A 123 -14.49 -6.13 -1.83
CA PHE A 123 -14.64 -4.68 -1.75
C PHE A 123 -16.12 -4.30 -1.66
N PHE A 124 -16.97 -4.89 -2.50
CA PHE A 124 -18.41 -4.69 -2.47
C PHE A 124 -19.00 -5.12 -1.12
N MET A 125 -18.69 -6.32 -0.63
CA MET A 125 -19.15 -6.80 0.68
C MET A 125 -18.78 -5.85 1.83
N ARG A 126 -17.62 -5.19 1.75
CA ARG A 126 -17.17 -4.25 2.78
C ARG A 126 -17.75 -2.84 2.65
N ARG A 127 -17.94 -2.36 1.42
CA ARG A 127 -18.21 -0.94 1.13
C ARG A 127 -19.61 -0.67 0.60
N GLY A 128 -20.33 -1.69 0.14
CA GLY A 128 -21.58 -1.54 -0.61
C GLY A 128 -21.39 -0.75 -1.90
N ALA A 129 -20.18 -0.77 -2.47
CA ALA A 129 -19.80 0.04 -3.63
C ALA A 129 -19.11 -0.83 -4.69
N ILE A 130 -19.38 -0.52 -5.95
CA ILE A 130 -18.74 -1.16 -7.11
C ILE A 130 -17.45 -0.42 -7.49
N ILE A 131 -16.52 -1.14 -8.13
CA ILE A 131 -15.31 -0.53 -8.68
C ILE A 131 -15.66 0.10 -10.04
N PRO A 132 -15.43 1.40 -10.25
CA PRO A 132 -15.67 2.04 -11.53
C PRO A 132 -14.66 1.58 -12.58
N GLU A 133 -14.98 1.72 -13.87
CA GLU A 133 -14.07 1.38 -14.98
C GLU A 133 -13.51 -0.04 -14.85
N ARG A 134 -14.41 -1.01 -14.69
CA ARG A 134 -14.10 -2.41 -14.39
C ARG A 134 -13.08 -3.02 -15.35
N GLU A 135 -13.27 -2.83 -16.66
CA GLU A 135 -12.36 -3.37 -17.70
C GLU A 135 -10.94 -2.82 -17.56
N ILE A 136 -10.78 -1.52 -17.34
CA ILE A 136 -9.48 -0.87 -17.11
C ILE A 136 -8.81 -1.43 -15.84
N ASN A 137 -9.58 -1.74 -14.81
CA ASN A 137 -9.04 -2.37 -13.60
C ASN A 137 -8.63 -3.82 -13.83
N ILE A 138 -9.39 -4.60 -14.61
CA ILE A 138 -8.97 -5.96 -14.99
C ILE A 138 -7.64 -5.90 -15.73
N ASP A 139 -7.52 -5.03 -16.74
CA ASP A 139 -6.28 -4.84 -17.49
C ASP A 139 -5.11 -4.48 -16.58
N PHE A 140 -5.34 -3.61 -15.59
CA PHE A 140 -4.33 -3.28 -14.58
C PHE A 140 -3.92 -4.50 -13.75
N PHE A 141 -4.87 -5.28 -13.24
CA PHE A 141 -4.57 -6.47 -12.44
C PHE A 141 -3.82 -7.53 -13.23
N VAL A 142 -4.19 -7.73 -14.51
CA VAL A 142 -3.49 -8.65 -15.42
C VAL A 142 -2.07 -8.15 -15.71
N LYS A 143 -1.92 -6.86 -16.04
CA LYS A 143 -0.63 -6.28 -16.43
C LYS A 143 0.39 -6.20 -15.29
N PHE A 144 -0.07 -5.87 -14.09
CA PHE A 144 0.78 -5.69 -12.91
C PHE A 144 0.69 -6.88 -11.95
N LYS A 145 0.32 -8.07 -12.47
CA LYS A 145 0.03 -9.25 -11.66
C LYS A 145 1.19 -9.65 -10.73
N ASP A 146 2.41 -9.50 -11.21
CA ASP A 146 3.63 -9.86 -10.47
C ASP A 146 4.08 -8.78 -9.47
N ASP A 147 3.51 -7.58 -9.56
CA ASP A 147 3.78 -6.49 -8.61
C ASP A 147 2.89 -6.58 -7.37
N PHE A 148 1.80 -7.36 -7.41
CA PHE A 148 0.97 -7.63 -6.23
C PHE A 148 1.65 -8.61 -5.26
N ILE A 149 1.43 -8.39 -3.97
CA ILE A 149 1.90 -9.27 -2.90
C ILE A 149 0.81 -9.51 -1.85
N GLY A 150 0.98 -10.54 -1.04
CA GLY A 150 0.18 -10.81 0.14
C GLY A 150 -0.66 -12.05 -0.07
N GLU A 151 -1.69 -12.18 0.76
CA GLU A 151 -2.57 -13.34 0.74
C GLU A 151 -4.04 -12.95 0.78
N VAL A 152 -4.84 -13.80 0.14
CA VAL A 152 -6.29 -13.87 0.30
C VAL A 152 -6.60 -14.86 1.42
N LEU A 153 -7.44 -14.45 2.37
CA LEU A 153 -7.98 -15.34 3.40
C LEU A 153 -9.17 -16.09 2.84
N TYR A 154 -9.21 -17.39 3.12
CA TYR A 154 -10.33 -18.26 2.83
C TYR A 154 -10.90 -18.83 4.13
N LEU A 155 -12.21 -19.06 4.16
CA LEU A 155 -12.90 -19.78 5.23
C LEU A 155 -14.00 -20.61 4.59
N ASN A 156 -14.04 -21.91 4.88
CA ASN A 156 -14.96 -22.86 4.22
C ASN A 156 -14.93 -22.74 2.69
N ASP A 157 -13.72 -22.70 2.13
CA ASP A 157 -13.44 -22.60 0.69
C ASP A 157 -13.96 -21.35 -0.03
N ASN A 158 -14.40 -20.34 0.72
CA ASN A 158 -14.80 -19.05 0.18
C ASN A 158 -13.75 -17.98 0.51
N PRO A 159 -13.38 -17.10 -0.44
CA PRO A 159 -12.59 -15.91 -0.13
C PRO A 159 -13.35 -15.02 0.86
N VAL A 160 -12.70 -14.63 1.95
CA VAL A 160 -13.33 -13.81 3.00
C VAL A 160 -12.59 -12.50 3.28
N GLY A 161 -11.38 -12.34 2.77
CA GLY A 161 -10.63 -11.12 2.97
C GLY A 161 -9.39 -10.99 2.09
N ILE A 162 -9.13 -9.77 1.64
CA ILE A 162 -7.92 -9.41 0.88
C ILE A 162 -7.48 -8.00 1.25
N GLN A 163 -6.19 -7.82 1.44
CA GLN A 163 -5.55 -6.50 1.47
C GLN A 163 -4.83 -6.32 0.14
N LEU A 164 -5.27 -5.35 -0.66
CA LEU A 164 -4.68 -5.05 -1.95
C LEU A 164 -3.37 -4.28 -1.74
N LEU A 165 -2.27 -4.98 -1.99
CA LEU A 165 -0.91 -4.49 -1.84
C LEU A 165 -0.19 -4.57 -3.18
N ILE A 166 0.44 -3.47 -3.59
CA ILE A 166 1.33 -3.43 -4.75
C ILE A 166 2.74 -3.10 -4.30
N THR A 167 3.72 -3.59 -5.05
CA THR A 167 5.13 -3.49 -4.68
C THR A 167 5.97 -2.83 -5.76
N SER A 168 7.12 -2.32 -5.35
CA SER A 168 8.20 -1.91 -6.23
C SER A 168 9.52 -2.10 -5.50
N THR A 169 10.57 -2.49 -6.22
CA THR A 169 11.89 -2.72 -5.61
C THR A 169 12.92 -1.81 -6.28
N SER A 170 13.80 -1.21 -5.48
CA SER A 170 14.95 -0.45 -5.98
C SER A 170 16.12 -0.52 -5.01
N THR A 171 17.23 0.11 -5.36
CA THR A 171 18.39 0.26 -4.45
C THR A 171 18.05 1.01 -3.16
N LEU A 172 16.90 1.69 -3.08
CA LEU A 172 16.44 2.39 -1.88
C LEU A 172 15.63 1.51 -0.94
N GLY A 173 15.19 0.34 -1.39
CA GLY A 173 14.39 -0.58 -0.59
C GLY A 173 13.34 -1.36 -1.35
N PHE A 174 12.63 -2.15 -0.57
CA PHE A 174 11.41 -2.86 -0.97
C PHE A 174 10.20 -2.04 -0.53
N PHE A 175 9.46 -1.51 -1.51
CA PHE A 175 8.30 -0.66 -1.31
C PHE A 175 7.03 -1.49 -1.38
N VAL A 176 6.15 -1.30 -0.41
CA VAL A 176 4.84 -1.95 -0.36
C VAL A 176 3.80 -0.87 -0.07
N ASP A 177 2.82 -0.73 -0.94
CA ASP A 177 1.75 0.24 -0.78
C ASP A 177 0.42 -0.47 -0.54
N PHE A 178 -0.16 -0.23 0.64
CA PHE A 178 -1.52 -0.62 0.94
C PHE A 178 -2.50 0.37 0.31
N ILE A 179 -3.13 -0.11 -0.76
CA ILE A 179 -4.13 0.64 -1.50
C ILE A 179 -5.51 0.53 -0.85
N ASN A 180 -6.02 -0.70 -0.71
CA ASN A 180 -7.35 -0.96 -0.16
C ASN A 180 -7.45 -2.34 0.48
N ILE A 181 -8.55 -2.58 1.20
CA ILE A 181 -8.81 -3.87 1.85
C ILE A 181 -10.29 -4.20 1.68
N GLY A 182 -10.60 -5.38 1.20
CA GLY A 182 -11.93 -5.95 1.08
C GLY A 182 -12.05 -7.12 2.05
N TYR A 183 -13.22 -7.30 2.67
CA TYR A 183 -13.51 -8.48 3.48
C TYR A 183 -15.01 -8.59 3.72
N ASP A 184 -15.46 -9.82 3.95
CA ASP A 184 -16.83 -10.11 4.34
C ASP A 184 -17.10 -9.55 5.75
N MET A 185 -18.07 -8.64 5.85
CA MET A 185 -18.43 -8.03 7.12
C MET A 185 -19.29 -8.94 7.99
N GLU A 186 -19.94 -9.96 7.44
CA GLU A 186 -20.83 -10.86 8.18
C GLU A 186 -20.05 -11.84 9.08
N ILE A 187 -18.76 -12.05 8.79
CA ILE A 187 -17.87 -12.85 9.63
C ILE A 187 -17.45 -12.06 10.86
N LYS A 188 -18.26 -12.17 11.93
CA LYS A 188 -18.01 -11.47 13.22
C LYS A 188 -17.04 -12.22 14.14
N ALA A 189 -16.88 -13.53 13.96
CA ALA A 189 -16.06 -14.39 14.82
C ALA A 189 -14.55 -14.06 14.75
N HIS A 190 -14.11 -13.42 13.66
CA HIS A 190 -12.72 -13.10 13.42
C HIS A 190 -12.55 -11.63 13.03
N SER A 191 -11.47 -11.01 13.50
CA SER A 191 -11.07 -9.68 13.05
C SER A 191 -10.33 -9.77 11.70
N ILE A 192 -11.02 -10.14 10.62
CA ILE A 192 -10.44 -10.41 9.29
C ILE A 192 -9.47 -9.31 8.84
N GLY A 193 -9.87 -8.04 8.94
CA GLY A 193 -9.00 -6.92 8.57
C GLY A 193 -7.72 -6.83 9.40
N THR A 194 -7.77 -7.14 10.70
CA THR A 194 -6.59 -7.16 11.59
C THR A 194 -5.67 -8.31 11.27
N ILE A 195 -6.23 -9.50 10.99
CA ILE A 195 -5.49 -10.70 10.61
C ILE A 195 -4.74 -10.44 9.31
N LEU A 196 -5.41 -9.92 8.28
CA LEU A 196 -4.81 -9.49 7.01
C LEU A 196 -3.65 -8.51 7.21
N MET A 197 -3.91 -7.40 7.92
CA MET A 197 -2.90 -6.36 8.12
C MET A 197 -1.66 -6.90 8.86
N TRP A 198 -1.84 -7.77 9.85
CA TRP A 198 -0.70 -8.36 10.57
C TRP A 198 0.06 -9.36 9.71
N ASN A 199 -0.65 -10.30 9.10
CA ASN A 199 -0.06 -11.36 8.29
C ASN A 199 0.76 -10.80 7.11
N ASN A 200 0.18 -9.86 6.37
CA ASN A 200 0.88 -9.25 5.24
C ASN A 200 2.06 -8.36 5.69
N LEU A 201 1.99 -7.76 6.87
CA LEU A 201 3.11 -7.00 7.43
C LEU A 201 4.27 -7.92 7.85
N GLU A 202 4.00 -9.07 8.49
CA GLU A 202 5.02 -10.08 8.79
C GLU A 202 5.67 -10.59 7.49
N LYS A 203 4.87 -11.00 6.49
CA LYS A 203 5.38 -11.46 5.19
C LYS A 203 6.20 -10.42 4.44
N ALA A 204 5.73 -9.17 4.38
CA ALA A 204 6.47 -8.08 3.75
C ALA A 204 7.81 -7.83 4.46
N THR A 205 7.85 -7.96 5.79
CA THR A 205 9.08 -7.85 6.58
C THR A 205 10.05 -8.99 6.26
N GLU A 206 9.55 -10.22 6.19
CA GLU A 206 10.36 -11.40 5.85
C GLU A 206 10.92 -11.29 4.42
N LYS A 207 10.11 -10.87 3.46
CA LYS A 207 10.56 -10.64 2.07
C LYS A 207 11.62 -9.54 1.99
N ALA A 208 11.42 -8.41 2.66
CA ALA A 208 12.43 -7.35 2.72
C ALA A 208 13.76 -7.83 3.31
N HIS A 209 13.69 -8.62 4.39
CA HIS A 209 14.85 -9.22 5.03
C HIS A 209 15.56 -10.20 4.10
N ALA A 210 14.83 -11.06 3.38
CA ALA A 210 15.40 -11.99 2.41
C ALA A 210 16.07 -11.27 1.22
N LEU A 211 15.55 -10.11 0.83
CA LEU A 211 16.14 -9.26 -0.21
C LEU A 211 17.33 -8.42 0.31
N ALA A 212 17.61 -8.42 1.61
CA ALA A 212 18.56 -7.50 2.25
C ALA A 212 18.28 -6.01 1.93
N LEU A 213 16.99 -5.64 1.86
CA LEU A 213 16.54 -4.29 1.56
C LEU A 213 15.69 -3.73 2.71
N PRO A 214 15.75 -2.41 2.97
CA PRO A 214 14.83 -1.78 3.92
C PRO A 214 13.38 -1.87 3.41
N LEU A 215 12.44 -2.18 4.31
CA LEU A 215 11.01 -2.20 4.02
C LEU A 215 10.41 -0.79 4.14
N HIS A 216 9.77 -0.33 3.07
CA HIS A 216 8.97 0.90 3.06
C HIS A 216 7.50 0.54 2.83
N PHE A 217 6.80 0.17 3.91
CA PHE A 217 5.39 -0.21 3.84
C PHE A 217 4.48 0.99 4.14
N SER A 218 3.85 1.58 3.13
CA SER A 218 2.90 2.69 3.28
C SER A 218 1.45 2.21 3.43
N PHE A 219 0.72 2.83 4.37
CA PHE A 219 -0.73 2.71 4.52
C PHE A 219 -1.45 3.90 3.88
N GLY A 220 -0.80 4.62 2.96
CA GLY A 220 -1.33 5.88 2.41
C GLY A 220 -1.11 7.06 3.35
N PHE A 221 -1.99 8.07 3.30
CA PHE A 221 -1.94 9.20 4.24
C PHE A 221 -2.32 8.78 5.66
N MET A 222 -1.70 9.41 6.66
CA MET A 222 -2.08 9.27 8.06
C MET A 222 -3.47 9.88 8.28
N SER A 223 -4.47 9.02 8.41
CA SER A 223 -5.86 9.37 8.66
C SER A 223 -6.55 8.27 9.46
N GLY A 224 -7.46 8.67 10.35
CA GLY A 224 -8.17 7.76 11.25
C GLY A 224 -7.32 7.26 12.41
N LYS A 225 -7.97 7.05 13.57
CA LYS A 225 -7.30 6.64 14.81
C LYS A 225 -6.63 5.26 14.71
N TYR A 226 -7.18 4.35 13.89
CA TYR A 226 -6.65 2.98 13.81
C TYR A 226 -5.21 2.93 13.28
N LYS A 227 -4.81 3.83 12.37
CA LYS A 227 -3.45 3.84 11.79
C LYS A 227 -2.38 4.12 12.83
N GLN A 228 -2.70 4.81 13.93
CA GLN A 228 -1.76 5.02 15.04
C GLN A 228 -1.32 3.70 15.70
N ARG A 229 -2.14 2.64 15.59
CA ARG A 229 -1.79 1.31 16.09
C ARG A 229 -0.75 0.63 15.20
N TRP A 230 -0.81 0.88 13.90
CA TRP A 230 -0.04 0.17 12.88
C TRP A 230 1.15 0.94 12.33
N CYS A 231 1.13 2.27 12.41
CA CYS A 231 2.00 3.12 11.63
C CYS A 231 2.57 4.28 12.44
N ASN A 232 3.73 4.73 11.99
CA ASN A 232 4.36 5.98 12.39
C ASN A 232 4.08 7.06 11.32
N PRO A 233 3.72 8.29 11.72
CA PRO A 233 3.50 9.38 10.77
C PRO A 233 4.84 9.91 10.25
N VAL A 234 4.93 10.11 8.94
CA VAL A 234 6.13 10.65 8.27
C VAL A 234 5.73 11.84 7.41
N GLY A 235 6.37 13.00 7.62
CA GLY A 235 6.07 14.22 6.87
C GLY A 235 6.39 14.08 5.37
N VAL A 236 5.48 14.51 4.51
CA VAL A 236 5.70 14.52 3.05
C VAL A 236 5.93 15.94 2.53
N GLY A 237 6.78 16.04 1.52
CA GLY A 237 7.18 17.28 0.89
C GLY A 237 6.30 17.67 -0.28
N ARG A 238 6.54 18.89 -0.77
CA ARG A 238 5.89 19.43 -1.96
C ARG A 238 6.88 20.24 -2.79
N THR A 239 6.61 20.40 -4.07
CA THR A 239 7.28 21.43 -4.86
C THR A 239 6.65 22.81 -4.59
N LEU A 240 7.44 23.86 -4.80
CA LEU A 240 7.10 25.26 -4.49
C LEU A 240 6.61 26.07 -5.71
N ILE A 241 6.26 25.39 -6.80
CA ILE A 241 5.76 25.99 -8.06
C ILE A 241 4.26 25.79 -8.29
#